data_AF-A0A4P9VT56-F1
#
_entry.id   AF-A0A4P9VT56-F1
#
_cell.length_a   1.000
_cell.length_b   1.000
_cell.length_c   1.000
_cell.angle_alpha   90.00
_cell.angle_beta   90.00
_cell.angle_gamma   90.00
#
_symmetry.space_group_name_H-M   'P 1'
#
loop_
_entity.id
_entity.type
_entity.pdbx_description
1 polymer ?
#
loop_
_entity_poly.entity_id
_entity_poly.type
_entity_poly.pdbx_seq_one_letter_code
_entity_poly.pdbx_strand_id
1 'polypeptide(L)'
;MERWVENLMYASRWILAPIYLALSLALMALGIKLVQEIIHVVPALLEMKESDLVLVILSLIDMALVGGLLVMVMFSGYENFVSKLDIKEGTEKLNWLGKMDAGTLKNKVAASIVAISSIHLLRVFVDAENIQNEKLLMYVIIHLTFVLSAFGMGMLDKMTRSTH
;
A
#
# COMPACT_ATOMS: atom_id res chain seq x y z
N MET A 1 -17.72 -22.39 23.55
CA MET A 1 -17.51 -21.35 22.51
C MET A 1 -16.03 -21.11 22.24
N GLU A 2 -15.17 -21.05 23.27
CA GLU A 2 -13.73 -20.77 23.14
C GLU A 2 -12.97 -21.70 22.17
N ARG A 3 -13.17 -23.02 22.27
CA ARG A 3 -12.53 -24.00 21.35
C ARG A 3 -12.93 -23.85 19.88
N TRP A 4 -14.12 -23.32 19.58
CA TRP A 4 -14.56 -23.11 18.19
C TRP A 4 -13.88 -21.87 17.58
N VAL A 5 -13.71 -20.83 18.38
CA VAL A 5 -12.96 -19.61 17.99
C VAL A 5 -11.48 -19.89 17.85
N GLU A 6 -10.88 -20.68 18.76
CA GLU A 6 -9.48 -21.12 18.62
C GLU A 6 -9.26 -21.95 17.36
N ASN A 7 -10.10 -22.96 17.09
CA ASN A 7 -9.98 -23.78 15.89
C ASN A 7 -10.15 -22.95 14.61
N LEU A 8 -11.03 -21.94 14.62
CA LEU A 8 -11.22 -21.04 13.48
C LEU A 8 -10.03 -20.10 13.27
N MET A 9 -9.38 -19.64 14.36
CA MET A 9 -8.12 -18.89 14.30
C MET A 9 -6.94 -19.74 13.84
N TYR A 10 -6.83 -21.00 14.27
CA TYR A 10 -5.81 -21.91 13.76
C TYR A 10 -6.03 -22.26 12.28
N ALA A 11 -7.28 -22.44 11.86
CA ALA A 11 -7.64 -22.67 10.46
C ALA A 11 -7.34 -21.44 9.56
N SER A 12 -7.40 -20.22 10.09
CA SER A 12 -7.09 -19.01 9.30
C SER A 12 -5.62 -18.95 8.85
N ARG A 13 -4.70 -19.66 9.50
CA ARG A 13 -3.30 -19.81 9.03
C ARG A 13 -3.22 -20.44 7.64
N TRP A 14 -4.10 -21.40 7.34
CA TRP A 14 -4.15 -22.05 6.03
C TRP A 14 -4.70 -21.14 4.93
N ILE A 15 -5.57 -20.19 5.27
CA ILE A 15 -6.05 -19.16 4.33
C ILE A 15 -4.94 -18.15 4.00
N LEU A 16 -4.04 -17.88 4.96
CA LEU A 16 -2.93 -16.95 4.77
C LEU A 16 -1.82 -17.49 3.86
N ALA A 17 -1.59 -18.80 3.84
CA ALA A 17 -0.58 -19.43 2.99
C ALA A 17 -0.73 -19.11 1.48
N PRO A 18 -1.89 -19.31 0.83
CA PRO A 18 -2.08 -18.95 -0.58
C PRO A 18 -2.02 -17.44 -0.81
N ILE A 19 -2.41 -16.61 0.16
CA ILE A 19 -2.31 -15.14 0.06
C ILE A 19 -0.83 -14.72 0.00
N TYR A 20 0.02 -15.21 0.90
CA TYR A 20 1.45 -14.89 0.86
C TYR A 20 2.15 -15.43 -0.37
N LEU A 21 1.72 -16.59 -0.88
CA LEU A 21 2.21 -17.11 -2.15
C LEU A 21 1.85 -16.17 -3.31
N ALA A 22 0.60 -15.68 -3.37
CA ALA A 22 0.18 -14.71 -4.38
C ALA A 22 0.96 -13.38 -4.28
N LEU A 23 1.16 -12.86 -3.06
CA LEU A 23 1.97 -11.65 -2.83
C LEU A 23 3.43 -11.83 -3.27
N SER A 24 4.01 -13.02 -3.02
CA SER A 24 5.37 -13.35 -3.45
C SER A 24 5.49 -13.40 -4.98
N LEU A 25 4.51 -14.01 -5.65
CA LEU A 25 4.43 -14.04 -7.11
C LEU A 25 4.25 -12.63 -7.69
N ALA A 26 3.44 -11.79 -7.06
CA ALA A 26 3.27 -10.40 -7.47
C ALA A 26 4.58 -9.61 -7.35
N LEU A 27 5.32 -9.77 -6.25
CA LEU A 27 6.63 -9.15 -6.07
C LEU A 27 7.63 -9.61 -7.14
N MET A 28 7.62 -10.89 -7.48
CA MET A 28 8.48 -11.44 -8.53
C MET A 28 8.10 -10.89 -9.92
N ALA A 29 6.81 -10.82 -10.25
CA ALA A 29 6.32 -10.22 -11.49
C ALA A 29 6.72 -8.74 -11.62
N LEU A 30 6.65 -7.99 -10.52
CA LEU A 30 7.06 -6.60 -10.46
C LEU A 30 8.58 -6.48 -10.70
N GLY A 31 9.40 -7.34 -10.07
CA GLY A 31 10.84 -7.39 -10.31
C GLY A 31 11.18 -7.69 -11.77
N ILE A 32 10.49 -8.63 -12.40
CA ILE A 32 10.64 -8.93 -13.84
C ILE A 32 10.32 -7.70 -14.69
N LYS A 33 9.21 -7.00 -14.38
CA LYS A 33 8.82 -5.78 -15.10
C LYS A 33 9.82 -4.65 -14.95
N LEU A 34 10.38 -4.47 -13.76
CA LEU A 34 11.41 -3.47 -13.51
C LEU A 34 12.67 -3.74 -14.35
N VAL A 35 13.13 -5.00 -14.42
CA VAL A 35 14.26 -5.39 -15.27
C VAL A 35 13.93 -5.21 -16.76
N GLN A 36 12.71 -5.58 -17.18
CA GLN A 36 12.26 -5.40 -18.56
C GLN A 36 12.30 -3.92 -18.97
N GLU A 37 11.84 -3.02 -18.11
CA GLU A 37 11.85 -1.58 -18.36
C GLU A 37 13.27 -1.04 -18.51
N ILE A 38 14.19 -1.45 -17.64
CA ILE A 38 15.61 -1.07 -17.73
C ILE A 38 16.21 -1.52 -19.07
N ILE A 39 15.94 -2.75 -19.51
CA ILE A 39 16.45 -3.28 -20.78
C ILE A 39 15.91 -2.49 -21.98
N HIS A 40 14.68 -1.97 -21.92
CA HIS A 40 14.11 -1.14 -22.99
C HIS A 40 14.70 0.27 -23.01
N VAL A 41 15.01 0.83 -21.85
CA VAL A 41 15.44 2.23 -21.72
C VAL A 41 16.91 2.41 -22.02
N VAL A 42 17.76 1.48 -21.56
CA VAL A 42 19.23 1.60 -21.67
C VAL A 42 19.71 1.87 -23.10
N PRO A 43 19.22 1.17 -24.14
CA PRO A 43 19.64 1.43 -25.53
C PRO A 43 19.20 2.80 -26.05
N ALA A 44 18.08 3.33 -25.57
CA ALA A 44 17.48 4.58 -26.04
C ALA A 44 17.98 5.82 -25.26
N LEU A 45 18.74 5.63 -24.16
CA LEU A 45 19.16 6.68 -23.23
C LEU A 45 19.79 7.91 -23.90
N LEU A 46 20.59 7.71 -24.94
CA LEU A 46 21.33 8.80 -25.60
C LEU A 46 20.49 9.55 -26.65
N GLU A 47 19.37 8.96 -27.09
CA GLU A 47 18.49 9.51 -28.12
C GLU A 47 17.16 10.04 -27.54
N MET A 48 16.84 9.66 -26.30
CA MET A 48 15.64 10.10 -25.58
C MET A 48 15.72 11.58 -25.19
N LYS A 49 14.56 12.24 -25.21
CA LYS A 49 14.39 13.57 -24.64
C LYS A 49 14.47 13.50 -23.11
N GLU A 50 14.90 14.59 -22.49
CA GLU A 50 15.03 14.70 -21.03
C GLU A 50 13.69 14.47 -20.31
N SER A 51 12.58 14.96 -20.85
CA SER A 51 11.22 14.73 -20.33
C SER A 51 10.87 13.25 -20.26
N ASP A 52 11.20 12.50 -21.32
CA ASP A 52 10.85 11.08 -21.44
C ASP A 52 11.70 10.24 -20.47
N LEU A 53 12.97 10.63 -20.29
CA LEU A 53 13.85 10.01 -19.30
C LEU A 53 13.33 10.21 -17.87
N VAL A 54 12.86 11.41 -17.53
CA VAL A 54 12.26 11.70 -16.22
C VAL A 54 11.01 10.85 -15.99
N LEU A 55 10.14 10.69 -17.00
CA LEU A 55 8.95 9.84 -16.90
C LEU A 55 9.29 8.37 -16.64
N VAL A 56 10.29 7.84 -17.32
CA VAL A 56 10.77 6.48 -17.10
C VAL A 56 11.31 6.31 -15.67
N ILE A 57 12.14 7.25 -15.20
CA ILE A 57 12.68 7.21 -13.84
C ILE A 57 11.56 7.22 -12.80
N LEU A 58 10.54 8.09 -12.98
CA LEU A 58 9.37 8.12 -12.10
C LEU A 58 8.61 6.78 -12.10
N SER A 59 8.48 6.12 -13.26
CA SER A 59 7.88 4.78 -13.38
C SER A 59 8.68 3.71 -12.62
N LEU A 60 10.02 3.74 -12.73
CA LEU A 60 10.91 2.85 -11.99
C LEU A 60 10.81 3.05 -10.47
N ILE A 61 10.75 4.30 -10.02
CA ILE A 61 10.55 4.64 -8.60
C ILE A 61 9.19 4.14 -8.10
N ASP A 62 8.12 4.35 -8.88
CA ASP A 62 6.77 3.90 -8.50
C ASP A 62 6.71 2.38 -8.34
N MET A 63 7.28 1.63 -9.30
CA MET A 63 7.42 0.17 -9.18
C MET A 63 8.18 -0.21 -7.89
N ALA A 64 9.32 0.44 -7.61
CA ALA A 64 10.09 0.15 -6.40
C ALA A 64 9.30 0.44 -5.11
N LEU A 65 8.52 1.53 -5.07
CA LEU A 65 7.66 1.88 -3.93
C LEU A 65 6.54 0.84 -3.73
N VAL A 66 5.89 0.41 -4.81
CA VAL A 66 4.88 -0.67 -4.76
C VAL A 66 5.50 -1.98 -4.27
N GLY A 67 6.71 -2.32 -4.73
CA GLY A 67 7.45 -3.48 -4.25
C GLY A 67 7.77 -3.40 -2.75
N GLY A 68 8.25 -2.25 -2.27
CA GLY A 68 8.49 -2.01 -0.84
C GLY A 68 7.22 -2.11 0.01
N LEU A 69 6.10 -1.59 -0.48
CA LEU A 69 4.80 -1.71 0.18
C LEU A 69 4.32 -3.17 0.25
N LEU A 70 4.47 -3.94 -0.83
CA LEU A 70 4.15 -5.37 -0.84
C LEU A 70 4.94 -6.12 0.24
N VAL A 71 6.25 -5.87 0.31
CA VAL A 71 7.12 -6.48 1.33
C VAL A 71 6.69 -6.09 2.74
N MET A 72 6.37 -4.81 2.98
CA MET A 72 5.87 -4.35 4.27
C MET A 72 4.56 -5.04 4.68
N VAL A 73 3.61 -5.19 3.74
CA VAL A 73 2.34 -5.90 3.98
C VAL A 73 2.60 -7.37 4.30
N MET A 74 3.53 -8.01 3.59
CA MET A 74 3.90 -9.40 3.84
C MET A 74 4.46 -9.58 5.27
N PHE A 75 5.41 -8.75 5.69
CA PHE A 75 5.98 -8.83 7.03
C PHE A 75 4.97 -8.49 8.13
N SER A 76 4.21 -7.40 7.97
CA SER A 76 3.22 -6.98 8.96
C SER A 76 2.09 -8.01 9.11
N GLY A 77 1.64 -8.61 8.00
CA GLY A 77 0.68 -9.69 8.04
C GLY A 77 1.25 -10.93 8.75
N TYR A 78 2.49 -11.30 8.46
CA TYR A 78 3.11 -12.48 9.08
C TYR A 78 3.25 -12.31 10.60
N GLU A 79 3.72 -11.15 11.04
CA GLU A 79 3.85 -10.81 12.46
C GLU A 79 2.49 -10.85 13.18
N ASN A 80 1.45 -10.24 12.59
CA ASN A 80 0.16 -10.12 13.24
C ASN A 80 -0.64 -11.42 13.29
N PHE A 81 -0.53 -12.27 12.28
CA PHE A 81 -1.39 -13.45 12.16
C PHE A 81 -0.66 -14.79 12.30
N VAL A 82 0.61 -14.90 11.93
CA VAL A 82 1.33 -16.18 12.00
C VAL A 82 2.17 -16.24 13.29
N SER A 83 2.99 -15.21 13.53
CA SER A 83 3.91 -15.14 14.66
C SER A 83 3.19 -15.07 16.02
N LYS A 84 2.17 -14.21 16.18
CA LYS A 84 1.40 -14.11 17.45
C LYS A 84 0.59 -15.36 17.79
N LEU A 85 0.16 -16.13 16.78
CA LEU A 85 -0.52 -17.40 17.01
C LEU A 85 0.45 -18.50 17.52
N ASP A 86 1.76 -18.33 17.39
CA ASP A 86 2.78 -19.34 17.75
C ASP A 86 3.30 -19.22 19.19
N ILE A 87 2.73 -18.31 19.98
CA ILE A 87 3.08 -18.14 21.39
C ILE A 87 2.41 -19.24 22.21
N LYS A 88 3.21 -20.07 22.90
CA LYS A 88 2.84 -21.23 23.74
C LYS A 88 1.53 -21.06 24.55
N GLU A 89 0.79 -22.15 24.66
CA GLU A 89 -0.37 -22.33 25.55
C GLU A 89 -0.01 -21.93 26.99
N GLY A 90 -0.74 -20.98 27.59
CA GLY A 90 -0.61 -20.64 29.01
C GLY A 90 -0.53 -19.15 29.38
N THR A 91 -0.55 -18.22 28.43
CA THR A 91 -0.65 -16.78 28.74
C THR A 91 -2.03 -16.26 28.37
N GLU A 92 -2.68 -15.56 29.31
CA GLU A 92 -4.03 -14.98 29.19
C GLU A 92 -4.16 -14.12 27.91
N LYS A 93 -4.65 -14.75 26.83
CA LYS A 93 -4.61 -14.21 25.46
C LYS A 93 -5.77 -13.26 25.09
N LEU A 94 -6.65 -12.89 26.02
CA LEU A 94 -7.91 -12.21 25.67
C LEU A 94 -7.95 -10.69 25.90
N ASN A 95 -6.96 -10.08 26.57
CA ASN A 95 -7.03 -8.64 26.88
C ASN A 95 -6.52 -7.70 25.76
N TRP A 96 -5.90 -8.24 24.70
CA TRP A 96 -5.31 -7.43 23.61
C TRP A 96 -6.15 -7.38 22.33
N LEU A 97 -7.04 -8.36 22.10
CA LEU A 97 -7.89 -8.42 20.90
C LEU A 97 -8.95 -7.30 20.87
N GLY A 98 -9.31 -6.75 22.04
CA GLY A 98 -10.27 -5.63 22.16
C GLY A 98 -9.68 -4.25 21.90
N LYS A 99 -8.36 -4.13 21.64
CA LYS A 99 -7.67 -2.86 21.38
C LYS A 99 -7.02 -2.80 19.99
N MET A 100 -7.53 -3.57 19.03
CA MET A 100 -7.16 -3.33 17.63
C MET A 100 -7.83 -2.02 17.21
N ASP A 101 -7.05 -0.95 17.34
CA ASP A 101 -7.43 0.44 17.10
C ASP A 101 -7.81 0.60 15.61
N ALA A 102 -9.07 0.30 15.28
CA ALA A 102 -9.63 0.44 13.95
C ALA A 102 -9.52 1.88 13.43
N GLY A 103 -9.33 2.87 14.31
CA GLY A 103 -9.01 4.26 13.96
C GLY A 103 -7.61 4.38 13.35
N THR A 104 -6.59 3.80 13.99
CA THR A 104 -5.22 3.81 13.45
C THR A 104 -5.09 3.09 12.10
N LEU A 105 -5.85 2.03 11.87
CA LEU A 105 -5.84 1.32 10.58
C LEU A 105 -6.47 2.18 9.47
N LYS A 106 -7.63 2.83 9.74
CA LYS A 106 -8.30 3.71 8.77
C LYS A 106 -7.41 4.89 8.36
N ASN A 107 -6.74 5.53 9.32
CA ASN A 107 -5.84 6.65 9.05
C ASN A 107 -4.60 6.24 8.24
N LYS A 108 -4.02 5.06 8.53
CA LYS A 108 -2.89 4.53 7.75
C LYS A 108 -3.29 4.24 6.30
N VAL A 109 -4.46 3.64 6.07
CA VAL A 109 -4.95 3.36 4.72
C VAL A 109 -5.23 4.66 3.95
N ALA A 110 -5.88 5.64 4.60
CA ALA A 110 -6.15 6.94 3.97
C ALA A 110 -4.86 7.68 3.58
N ALA A 111 -3.83 7.67 4.45
CA ALA A 111 -2.54 8.26 4.16
C ALA A 111 -1.83 7.58 2.96
N SER A 112 -1.88 6.25 2.88
CA SER A 112 -1.32 5.52 1.73
C SER A 112 -2.03 5.84 0.42
N ILE A 113 -3.36 5.96 0.42
CA ILE A 113 -4.13 6.33 -0.79
C ILE A 113 -3.75 7.74 -1.27
N VAL A 114 -3.62 8.70 -0.35
CA VAL A 114 -3.20 10.07 -0.68
C VAL A 114 -1.80 10.06 -1.29
N ALA A 115 -0.84 9.34 -0.69
CA ALA A 115 0.53 9.27 -1.18
C ALA A 115 0.63 8.67 -2.59
N ILE A 116 -0.05 7.55 -2.85
CA ILE A 116 -0.09 6.93 -4.19
C ILE A 116 -0.72 7.89 -5.21
N SER A 117 -1.81 8.55 -4.82
CA SER A 117 -2.47 9.54 -5.68
C SER A 117 -1.59 10.74 -6.00
N SER A 118 -0.76 11.22 -5.06
CA SER A 118 0.20 12.31 -5.29
C SER A 118 1.26 11.92 -6.33
N ILE A 119 1.80 10.70 -6.24
CA ILE A 119 2.79 10.19 -7.21
C ILE A 119 2.17 10.12 -8.61
N HIS A 120 0.94 9.61 -8.70
CA HIS A 120 0.22 9.53 -9.96
C HIS A 120 -0.04 10.92 -10.56
N LEU A 121 -0.46 11.88 -9.74
CA LEU A 121 -0.68 13.26 -10.18
C LEU A 121 0.62 13.91 -10.69
N LEU A 122 1.75 13.64 -10.03
CA LEU A 122 3.07 14.10 -10.49
C LEU A 122 3.41 13.52 -11.87
N ARG A 123 3.16 12.23 -12.09
CA ARG A 123 3.37 11.59 -13.39
C ARG A 123 2.51 12.23 -14.49
N VAL A 124 1.22 12.44 -14.22
CA VAL A 124 0.29 13.12 -15.14
C VAL A 124 0.75 14.55 -15.43
N PHE A 125 1.28 15.25 -14.43
CA PHE A 125 1.80 16.60 -14.59
C PHE A 125 3.05 16.65 -15.48
N VAL A 126 3.97 15.70 -15.35
CA VAL A 126 5.17 15.63 -16.22
C VAL A 126 4.78 15.35 -17.68
N ASP A 127 3.71 14.58 -17.91
CA ASP A 127 3.18 14.30 -19.26
C ASP A 127 2.09 15.30 -19.70
N ALA A 128 1.98 16.46 -19.03
CA ALA A 128 0.85 17.39 -19.21
C ALA A 128 0.69 17.90 -20.65
N GLU A 129 1.77 18.03 -21.42
CA GLU A 129 1.72 18.47 -22.82
C GLU A 129 0.93 17.50 -23.72
N ASN A 130 0.87 16.22 -23.36
CA ASN A 130 0.15 15.18 -24.10
C ASN A 130 -1.25 14.90 -23.54
N ILE A 131 -1.63 15.56 -22.43
CA ILE A 131 -2.89 15.31 -21.72
C ILE A 131 -3.79 16.53 -21.85
N GLN A 132 -5.05 16.30 -22.24
CA GLN A 132 -6.06 17.36 -22.31
C GLN A 132 -6.22 18.06 -20.96
N ASN A 133 -6.26 19.40 -20.97
CA ASN A 133 -6.40 20.22 -19.76
C ASN A 133 -7.59 19.82 -18.86
N GLU A 134 -8.71 19.40 -19.45
CA GLU A 134 -9.89 18.94 -18.71
C GLU A 134 -9.60 17.69 -17.87
N LYS A 135 -8.79 16.77 -18.40
CA LYS A 135 -8.34 15.57 -17.69
C LYS A 135 -7.35 15.91 -16.59
N LEU A 136 -6.40 16.81 -16.85
CA LEU A 136 -5.47 17.33 -15.84
C LEU A 136 -6.21 17.92 -14.64
N LEU A 137 -7.21 18.78 -14.89
CA LEU A 137 -8.08 19.32 -13.84
C LEU A 137 -8.82 18.22 -13.08
N MET A 138 -9.34 17.21 -13.77
CA MET A 138 -10.02 16.09 -13.14
C MET A 138 -9.09 15.31 -12.19
N TYR A 139 -7.84 15.05 -12.58
CA TYR A 139 -6.86 14.39 -11.73
C TYR A 139 -6.54 15.20 -10.47
N VAL A 140 -6.39 16.53 -10.59
CA VAL A 140 -6.20 17.43 -9.44
C VAL A 140 -7.42 17.38 -8.50
N ILE A 141 -8.64 17.44 -9.05
CA ILE A 141 -9.88 17.40 -8.25
C ILE A 141 -10.02 16.07 -7.49
N ILE A 142 -9.73 14.94 -8.14
CA ILE A 142 -9.77 13.62 -7.50
C ILE A 142 -8.73 13.56 -6.37
N HIS A 143 -7.50 14.03 -6.60
CA HIS A 143 -6.46 14.05 -5.58
C HIS A 143 -6.87 14.90 -4.37
N LEU A 144 -7.38 16.11 -4.60
CA LEU A 144 -7.88 16.97 -3.52
C LEU A 144 -9.03 16.31 -2.74
N THR A 145 -9.90 15.55 -3.40
CA THR A 145 -10.97 14.79 -2.74
C THR A 145 -10.41 13.74 -1.78
N PHE A 146 -9.34 13.05 -2.16
CA PHE A 146 -8.66 12.09 -1.27
C PHE A 146 -7.96 12.80 -0.10
N VAL A 147 -7.28 13.92 -0.34
CA VAL A 147 -6.62 14.71 0.71
C VAL A 147 -7.64 15.20 1.74
N LEU A 148 -8.76 15.77 1.28
CA LEU A 148 -9.83 16.24 2.16
C LEU A 148 -10.45 15.09 2.96
N SER A 149 -10.66 13.94 2.33
CA SER A 149 -11.20 12.75 3.00
C SER A 149 -10.25 12.22 4.08
N ALA A 150 -8.94 12.14 3.79
CA ALA A 150 -7.93 11.71 4.75
C ALA A 150 -7.80 12.70 5.93
N PHE A 151 -7.84 14.00 5.64
CA PHE A 151 -7.81 15.04 6.66
C PHE A 151 -9.04 14.97 7.57
N GLY A 152 -10.25 14.78 7.00
CA GLY A 152 -11.48 14.60 7.76
C GLY A 152 -11.44 13.40 8.69
N MET A 153 -10.93 12.26 8.22
CA MET A 153 -10.73 11.08 9.07
C MET A 153 -9.75 11.36 10.22
N GLY A 154 -8.64 12.05 9.96
CA GLY A 154 -7.68 12.45 10.99
C GLY A 154 -8.27 13.39 12.04
N MET A 155 -9.12 14.34 11.64
CA MET A 155 -9.83 15.22 12.57
C MET A 155 -10.84 14.45 13.43
N LEU A 156 -11.66 13.58 12.83
CA LEU A 156 -12.63 12.76 13.55
C LEU A 156 -11.94 11.86 14.59
N ASP A 157 -10.82 11.25 14.23
CA ASP A 157 -10.04 10.40 15.13
C ASP A 157 -9.47 11.19 16.32
N LYS A 158 -8.96 12.42 16.06
CA LYS A 158 -8.47 13.33 17.10
C LYS A 158 -9.59 13.75 18.08
N MET A 159 -10.78 14.07 17.59
CA MET A 159 -11.92 14.43 18.44
C MET A 159 -12.40 13.24 19.27
N THR A 160 -12.47 12.05 18.67
CA THR A 160 -12.93 10.84 19.35
C THR A 160 -11.97 10.43 20.48
N ARG A 161 -10.65 10.58 20.26
CA ARG A 161 -9.62 10.38 21.29
C ARG A 161 -9.58 11.46 22.37
N SER A 162 -10.05 12.68 22.09
CA SER A 162 -10.11 13.77 23.07
C SER A 162 -11.29 13.66 24.04
N THR A 163 -12.25 12.76 23.77
CA THR A 163 -13.49 12.62 24.56
C THR A 163 -13.45 11.38 25.49
N HIS A 164 -12.36 10.60 25.42
CA HIS A 164 -12.06 9.46 26.29
C HIS A 164 -10.80 9.75 27.11
#